data_AF-A0A0F9HFT2-F1
#
_entry.id   AF-A0A0F9HFT2-F1
#
_cell.length_a   1.000
_cell.length_b   1.000
_cell.length_c   1.000
_cell.angle_alpha   90.00
_cell.angle_beta   90.00
_cell.angle_gamma   90.00
#
_symmetry.space_group_name_H-M   'P 1'
#
loop_
_entity.id
_entity.type
_entity.pdbx_description
1 polymer ?
#
loop_
_entity_poly.entity_id
_entity_poly.type
_entity_poly.pdbx_seq_one_letter_code
_entity_poly.pdbx_strand_id
1 'polypeptide(L)'
;TELFYDIMDLILKNEELPQSSEHWHRAAYTRKEFQELCKLKLDMPEEELLKRLKATYFPGALDYPNINIGGRKYLLVDSEEINKLRNKT
;
A
#
# COMPACT_ATOMS: atom_id res chain seq x y z
N THR A 1 -2.49 10.70 -16.49
CA THR A 1 -2.03 10.08 -17.74
C THR A 1 -1.17 11.03 -18.55
N GLU A 2 -1.42 12.35 -18.51
CA GLU A 2 -0.61 13.37 -19.22
C GLU A 2 0.89 13.29 -18.90
N LEU A 3 1.26 13.27 -17.61
CA LEU A 3 2.68 13.20 -17.20
C LEU A 3 3.47 12.05 -17.84
N PHE A 4 2.84 10.89 -18.05
CA PHE A 4 3.52 9.77 -18.69
C PHE A 4 3.88 10.10 -20.14
N TYR A 5 2.94 10.63 -20.92
CA TYR A 5 3.17 10.97 -22.31
C TYR A 5 4.17 12.11 -22.45
N ASP A 6 4.07 13.13 -21.59
CA ASP A 6 4.98 14.27 -21.60
C ASP A 6 6.43 13.83 -21.36
N ILE A 7 6.67 13.04 -20.32
CA ILE A 7 8.02 12.53 -20.02
C ILE A 7 8.51 11.56 -21.10
N MET A 8 7.64 10.69 -21.61
CA MET A 8 8.02 9.76 -22.67
C MET A 8 8.40 10.47 -23.97
N ASP A 9 7.71 11.55 -24.33
CA ASP A 9 8.02 12.36 -25.50
C ASP A 9 9.43 12.98 -25.39
N LEU A 10 9.78 13.53 -24.21
CA LEU A 10 11.12 14.03 -23.93
C LEU A 10 12.20 12.94 -24.06
N ILE A 11 11.95 11.74 -23.49
CA ILE A 11 12.87 10.60 -23.58
C ILE A 11 13.07 10.18 -25.04
N LEU A 12 11.99 10.06 -25.81
CA LEU A 12 12.04 9.64 -27.22
C LEU A 12 12.78 10.65 -28.11
N LYS A 13 12.69 11.93 -27.77
CA LYS A 13 13.43 13.02 -28.45
C LYS A 13 14.85 13.22 -27.92
N ASN A 14 15.24 12.47 -26.89
CA ASN A 14 16.52 12.61 -26.19
C ASN A 14 16.74 14.04 -25.65
N GLU A 15 15.66 14.65 -25.16
CA GLU A 15 15.63 15.96 -24.52
C GLU A 15 15.89 15.85 -23.01
N GLU A 16 16.24 16.97 -22.37
CA GLU A 16 16.50 16.99 -20.92
C GLU A 16 15.20 16.77 -20.13
N LEU A 17 15.29 15.92 -19.10
CA LEU A 17 14.18 15.66 -18.18
C LEU A 17 14.09 16.74 -17.09
N PRO A 18 12.88 17.09 -16.63
CA PRO A 18 12.71 18.03 -15.54
C PRO A 18 13.38 17.50 -14.26
N GLN A 19 14.13 18.36 -13.58
CA GLN A 19 14.78 18.02 -12.32
C GLN A 19 13.87 18.34 -11.13
N SER A 20 13.80 17.41 -10.17
CA SER A 20 13.13 17.66 -8.90
C SER A 20 14.12 18.27 -7.89
N SER A 21 13.67 19.29 -7.16
CA SER A 21 14.37 19.85 -6.01
C SER A 21 14.10 19.08 -4.71
N GLU A 22 13.30 18.01 -4.77
CA GLU A 22 13.00 17.20 -3.61
C GLU A 22 14.20 16.36 -3.19
N HIS A 23 14.38 16.27 -1.87
CA HIS A 23 15.40 15.44 -1.26
C HIS A 23 14.75 14.45 -0.30
N TRP A 24 15.33 13.25 -0.23
CA TRP A 24 14.93 12.25 0.74
C TRP A 24 15.25 12.73 2.15
N HIS A 25 14.22 12.99 2.94
CA HIS A 25 14.36 13.42 4.35
C HIS A 25 14.80 12.28 5.28
N ARG A 26 14.72 11.02 4.79
CA ARG A 26 15.07 9.80 5.52
C ARG A 26 15.37 8.66 4.54
N ALA A 27 15.98 7.59 5.06
CA ALA A 27 16.18 6.37 4.30
C ALA A 27 14.83 5.77 3.82
N ALA A 28 14.86 5.18 2.63
CA ALA A 28 13.72 4.47 2.08
C ALA A 28 13.35 3.26 2.96
N TYR A 29 12.05 3.02 3.11
CA TYR A 29 11.58 1.82 3.82
C TYR A 29 11.80 0.57 2.97
N THR A 30 12.26 -0.47 3.63
CA THR A 30 12.44 -1.81 3.08
C THR A 30 11.12 -2.54 2.96
N ARG A 31 11.13 -3.59 2.14
CA ARG A 31 9.99 -4.52 2.01
C ARG A 31 9.57 -5.13 3.35
N LYS A 32 10.53 -5.47 4.20
CA LYS A 32 10.29 -6.06 5.53
C LYS A 32 9.58 -5.07 6.45
N GLU A 33 10.00 -3.81 6.45
CA GLU A 33 9.35 -2.76 7.25
C GLU A 33 7.90 -2.52 6.81
N PHE A 34 7.64 -2.56 5.50
CA PHE A 34 6.26 -2.52 5.01
C PHE A 34 5.44 -3.74 5.49
N GLN A 35 6.01 -4.94 5.50
CA GLN A 35 5.30 -6.13 6.01
C GLN A 35 5.01 -6.04 7.52
N GLU A 36 5.90 -5.43 8.31
CA GLU A 36 5.62 -5.14 9.71
C GLU A 36 4.50 -4.10 9.86
N LEU A 37 4.42 -3.11 8.95
CA LEU A 37 3.33 -2.13 8.94
C LEU A 37 1.95 -2.79 8.72
N CYS A 38 1.88 -3.84 7.88
CA CYS A 38 0.65 -4.61 7.66
C CYS A 38 0.20 -5.43 8.89
N LYS A 39 1.05 -5.63 9.90
CA LYS A 39 0.69 -6.37 11.12
C LYS A 39 0.04 -5.43 12.14
N LEU A 40 -1.27 -5.53 12.26
CA LEU A 40 -2.08 -4.76 13.19
C LEU A 40 -2.19 -5.47 14.54
N LYS A 41 -2.43 -4.70 15.60
CA LYS A 41 -2.62 -5.21 16.96
C LYS A 41 -3.91 -4.68 17.55
N LEU A 42 -4.53 -5.47 18.43
CA LEU A 42 -5.80 -5.12 19.08
C LEU A 42 -5.66 -4.00 20.13
N ASP A 43 -4.46 -3.80 20.68
CA ASP A 43 -4.13 -2.78 21.68
C ASP A 43 -3.65 -1.46 21.05
N MET A 44 -3.65 -1.36 19.72
CA MET A 44 -3.30 -0.16 18.98
C MET A 44 -4.39 0.92 19.13
N PRO A 45 -4.03 2.22 19.20
CA PRO A 45 -5.01 3.29 19.14
C PRO A 45 -5.84 3.22 17.86
N GLU A 46 -7.14 3.51 17.97
CA GLU A 46 -8.08 3.43 16.85
C GLU A 46 -7.62 4.24 15.63
N GLU A 47 -7.11 5.46 15.85
CA GLU A 47 -6.62 6.33 14.78
C GLU A 47 -5.47 5.67 13.99
N GLU A 48 -4.48 5.11 14.68
CA GLU A 48 -3.33 4.44 14.05
C GLU A 48 -3.76 3.15 13.35
N LEU A 49 -4.71 2.41 13.94
CA LEU A 49 -5.30 1.22 13.33
C LEU A 49 -5.95 1.57 11.99
N LEU A 50 -6.82 2.59 11.97
CA LEU A 50 -7.52 3.04 10.76
C LEU A 50 -6.55 3.58 9.71
N LYS A 51 -5.53 4.35 10.14
CA LYS A 51 -4.49 4.88 9.26
C LYS A 51 -3.71 3.76 8.57
N ARG A 52 -3.25 2.77 9.32
CA ARG A 52 -2.52 1.61 8.75
C ARG A 52 -3.41 0.77 7.87
N LEU A 53 -4.65 0.50 8.28
CA LEU A 53 -5.61 -0.25 7.48
C LEU A 53 -5.76 0.39 6.09
N LYS A 54 -5.98 1.71 6.04
CA LYS A 54 -6.07 2.46 4.77
C LYS A 54 -4.77 2.44 3.96
N ALA A 55 -3.62 2.60 4.62
CA ALA A 55 -2.33 2.69 3.94
C ALA A 55 -1.79 1.35 3.42
N THR A 56 -2.24 0.23 3.99
CA THR A 56 -1.72 -1.11 3.69
C THR A 56 -2.72 -1.99 2.95
N TYR A 57 -3.97 -1.55 2.79
CA TYR A 57 -4.98 -2.27 2.05
C TYR A 57 -4.93 -1.96 0.55
N PHE A 58 -4.75 -2.99 -0.28
CA PHE A 58 -4.94 -2.89 -1.72
C PHE A 58 -5.56 -4.19 -2.25
N PRO A 59 -6.63 -4.13 -3.06
CA PRO A 59 -7.26 -5.31 -3.64
C PRO A 59 -6.26 -6.14 -4.46
N GLY A 60 -6.12 -7.43 -4.16
CA GLY A 60 -5.19 -8.35 -4.84
C GLY A 60 -3.74 -8.26 -4.37
N ALA A 61 -3.44 -7.52 -3.30
CA ALA A 61 -2.09 -7.47 -2.73
C ALA A 61 -1.67 -8.79 -2.08
N LEU A 62 -0.37 -9.07 -2.08
CA LEU A 62 0.18 -10.25 -1.37
C LEU A 62 0.22 -10.06 0.15
N ASP A 63 0.35 -8.83 0.65
CA ASP A 63 0.45 -8.51 2.08
C ASP A 63 -0.72 -7.65 2.53
N TYR A 64 -1.87 -8.29 2.73
CA TYR A 64 -3.01 -7.65 3.35
C TYR A 64 -2.73 -7.25 4.81
N PRO A 65 -3.36 -6.16 5.29
CA PRO A 65 -3.42 -5.88 6.72
C PRO A 65 -3.95 -7.11 7.45
N ASN A 66 -3.32 -7.46 8.56
CA ASN A 66 -3.62 -8.71 9.26
C ASN A 66 -3.47 -8.57 10.78
N ILE A 67 -4.16 -9.43 11.49
CA ILE A 67 -4.15 -9.48 12.94
C ILE A 67 -3.97 -10.92 13.42
N ASN A 68 -3.24 -11.09 14.52
CA ASN A 68 -3.05 -12.40 15.15
C ASN A 68 -3.92 -12.51 16.40
N ILE A 69 -4.81 -13.51 16.44
CA ILE A 69 -5.70 -13.78 17.57
C ILE A 69 -5.57 -15.26 17.91
N GLY A 70 -5.17 -15.58 19.15
CA GLY A 70 -5.01 -16.97 19.61
C GLY A 70 -4.04 -17.80 18.75
N GLY A 71 -2.97 -17.18 18.25
CA GLY A 71 -1.99 -17.83 17.38
C GLY A 71 -2.44 -18.05 15.92
N ARG A 72 -3.64 -17.58 15.56
CA ARG A 72 -4.15 -17.64 14.19
C ARG A 72 -4.08 -16.25 13.53
N LYS A 73 -3.65 -16.23 12.27
CA LYS A 73 -3.58 -15.02 11.44
C LYS A 73 -4.89 -14.81 10.70
N TYR A 74 -5.46 -13.62 10.82
CA TYR A 74 -6.65 -13.18 10.10
C TYR A 74 -6.28 -12.03 9.17
N LEU A 75 -6.67 -12.11 7.91
CA LEU A 75 -6.53 -11.01 6.97
C LEU A 75 -7.73 -10.07 7.13
N LEU A 76 -7.48 -8.77 7.14
CA LEU A 76 -8.51 -7.75 7.14
C LEU A 76 -8.77 -7.34 5.69
N VAL A 77 -10.00 -7.58 5.25
CA VAL A 77 -10.48 -7.28 3.91
C VAL A 77 -11.73 -6.43 4.00
N ASP A 78 -11.89 -5.52 3.05
CA ASP A 78 -13.10 -4.71 2.99
C ASP A 78 -14.32 -5.62 2.77
N SER A 79 -15.39 -5.34 3.51
CA SER A 79 -16.64 -6.12 3.44
C SER A 79 -17.23 -6.20 2.04
N GLU A 80 -17.07 -5.16 1.21
CA GLU A 80 -17.54 -5.16 -0.17
C GLU A 80 -16.79 -6.18 -1.04
N GLU A 81 -15.50 -6.39 -0.79
CA GLU A 81 -14.70 -7.42 -1.46
C GLU A 81 -15.09 -8.83 -1.05
N ILE A 82 -15.37 -9.05 0.23
CA ILE A 82 -15.87 -10.34 0.73
C ILE A 82 -17.19 -10.70 0.02
N ASN A 83 -18.07 -9.73 -0.17
CA ASN A 83 -19.35 -9.94 -0.85
C ASN A 83 -19.16 -10.31 -2.34
N LYS A 84 -18.18 -9.71 -3.03
CA LYS A 84 -17.83 -10.07 -4.41
C LYS A 84 -17.30 -11.52 -4.52
N LEU A 85 -16.57 -12.00 -3.52
CA LEU A 85 -16.06 -13.38 -3.47
C LEU A 85 -17.18 -14.39 -3.21
N ARG A 86 -18.12 -14.07 -2.30
CA ARG A 86 -19.24 -14.96 -1.96
C ARG A 86 -20.24 -15.13 -3.10
N ASN A 87 -20.47 -14.09 -3.90
CA ASN A 87 -21.45 -14.10 -5.00
C ASN A 87 -20.92 -14.74 -6.30
N LYS A 88 -19.68 -15.24 -6.30
CA LYS A 88 -19.04 -15.91 -7.44
C LYS A 88 -19.11 -17.44 -7.37
N THR A 89 -19.88 -17.97 -6.42
CA THR A 89 -20.15 -19.41 -6.20
C THR A 89 -21.64 -19.66 -6.35
#